data_AF-A0A2N1M9I6-F1
#
_entry.id   AF-A0A2N1M9I6-F1
#
_cell.length_a   1.000
_cell.length_b   1.000
_cell.length_c   1.000
_cell.angle_alpha   90.00
_cell.angle_beta   90.00
_cell.angle_gamma   90.00
#
_symmetry.space_group_name_H-M   'P 1'
#
loop_
_entity.id
_entity.type
_entity.pdbx_description
1 polymer ?
#
loop_
_entity_poly.entity_id
_entity_poly.type
_entity_poly.pdbx_seq_one_letter_code
_entity_poly.pdbx_strand_id
1 'polypeptide(L)' 'NFIILAKKYEAAIEKYSEAINLNPNVAAYYANRSFAYFKTEAFGYAITDADKAIKLDPS' A
#
# COMPACT_ATOMS: atom_id res chain seq x y z
N ASN A 1 3.95 0.36 21.97
CA ASN A 1 3.56 -1.05 21.76
C ASN A 1 3.67 -1.36 20.26
N PHE A 2 4.83 -1.86 19.82
CA PHE A 2 5.18 -2.09 18.40
C PHE A 2 4.23 -3.06 17.68
N ILE A 3 3.80 -4.12 18.37
CA ILE A 3 2.94 -5.18 17.85
C ILE A 3 1.60 -4.62 17.33
N ILE A 4 1.03 -3.61 18.02
CA ILE A 4 -0.25 -3.01 17.61
C ILE A 4 -0.11 -2.20 16.32
N LEU A 5 1.05 -1.58 16.09
CA LEU A 5 1.29 -0.81 14.87
C LEU A 5 1.47 -1.75 13.68
N ALA A 6 2.28 -2.81 13.81
CA ALA A 6 2.41 -3.86 12.80
C ALA A 6 1.03 -4.39 12.38
N LYS A 7 0.20 -4.82 13.36
CA LYS A 7 -1.17 -5.32 13.11
C LYS A 7 -2.06 -4.37 12.32
N LYS A 8 -1.89 -3.05 12.52
CA LYS A 8 -2.66 -2.04 11.77
C LYS A 8 -2.18 -1.94 10.32
N TYR A 9 -0.88 -2.07 10.06
CA TYR A 9 -0.35 -2.03 8.72
C TYR A 9 -0.66 -3.30 7.93
N GLU A 10 -0.62 -4.48 8.54
CA GLU A 10 -1.08 -5.72 7.89
C GLU A 10 -2.56 -5.62 7.49
N ALA A 11 -3.43 -5.15 8.39
CA ALA A 11 -4.84 -4.93 8.06
C ALA A 11 -5.05 -3.87 6.96
N ALA A 12 -4.22 -2.82 6.94
CA ALA A 12 -4.26 -1.82 5.88
C ALA A 12 -3.87 -2.43 4.52
N ILE A 13 -2.84 -3.28 4.48
CA ILE A 13 -2.42 -4.00 3.28
C ILE A 13 -3.57 -4.82 2.69
N GLU A 14 -4.28 -5.57 3.54
CA GLU A 14 -5.46 -6.35 3.12
C GLU A 14 -6.55 -5.45 2.53
N LYS A 15 -6.90 -4.36 3.22
CA LYS A 15 -7.98 -3.45 2.76
C LYS A 15 -7.65 -2.71 1.49
N TYR A 16 -6.41 -2.26 1.29
CA TYR A 16 -6.03 -1.67 0.01
C TYR A 16 -5.93 -2.72 -1.10
N SER A 17 -5.62 -3.97 -0.78
CA SER A 17 -5.65 -5.06 -1.77
C SER A 17 -7.08 -5.35 -2.24
N GLU A 18 -8.05 -5.39 -1.33
CA GLU A 18 -9.48 -5.45 -1.68
C GLU A 18 -9.89 -4.25 -2.57
N ALA A 19 -9.51 -3.03 -2.18
CA ALA A 19 -9.83 -1.82 -2.93
C ALA A 19 -9.22 -1.79 -4.34
N ILE A 20 -7.97 -2.26 -4.50
CA ILE A 20 -7.28 -2.38 -5.79
C ILE A 20 -7.96 -3.43 -6.69
N ASN A 21 -8.41 -4.55 -6.12
CA ASN A 21 -9.15 -5.56 -6.86
C ASN A 21 -10.49 -5.01 -7.39
N LEU A 22 -11.14 -4.11 -6.63
CA LEU A 22 -12.39 -3.47 -7.03
C LEU A 22 -12.17 -2.34 -8.05
N ASN A 23 -11.15 -1.50 -7.86
CA ASN A 23 -10.79 -0.44 -8.78
C ASN A 23 -9.25 -0.27 -8.88
N PRO A 24 -8.63 -0.84 -9.92
CA PRO A 24 -7.17 -0.88 -10.03
C PRO A 24 -6.54 0.42 -10.56
N ASN A 25 -7.33 1.46 -10.84
CA ASN A 25 -6.87 2.70 -11.46
C ASN A 25 -6.80 3.89 -10.48
N VAL A 26 -6.98 3.64 -9.18
CA VAL A 26 -6.90 4.69 -8.15
C VAL A 26 -5.49 4.73 -7.57
N ALA A 27 -4.70 5.74 -7.95
CA ALA A 27 -3.31 5.90 -7.50
C ALA A 27 -3.17 5.89 -5.97
N ALA A 28 -4.09 6.54 -5.26
CA ALA A 28 -4.09 6.61 -3.81
C ALA A 28 -4.14 5.24 -3.10
N TYR A 29 -4.73 4.21 -3.71
CA TYR A 29 -4.76 2.88 -3.08
C TYR A 29 -3.38 2.24 -3.08
N TYR A 30 -2.65 2.35 -4.18
CA TYR A 30 -1.27 1.86 -4.27
C TYR A 30 -0.34 2.70 -3.38
N ALA A 31 -0.47 4.03 -3.36
CA ALA A 31 0.35 4.88 -2.49
C ALA A 31 0.18 4.54 -0.99
N ASN A 32 -1.06 4.32 -0.55
CA ASN A 32 -1.32 3.97 0.84
C ASN A 32 -0.89 2.53 1.18
N ARG A 33 -1.06 1.57 0.26
CA ARG A 33 -0.57 0.21 0.45
C ARG A 33 0.95 0.14 0.45
N SER A 34 1.61 0.95 -0.39
CA SER A 34 3.06 1.15 -0.38
C SER A 34 3.56 1.61 0.98
N PHE A 35 2.92 2.63 1.56
CA PHE A 35 3.26 3.10 2.90
C PHE A 35 3.07 2.02 3.97
N ALA A 36 1.99 1.23 3.88
CA ALA A 36 1.77 0.12 4.81
C ALA A 36 2.87 -0.95 4.68
N TYR A 37 3.25 -1.35 3.45
CA TYR A 37 4.37 -2.26 3.21
C TYR A 37 5.70 -1.71 3.72
N PHE A 38 5.96 -0.41 3.55
CA PHE A 38 7.16 0.23 4.09
C PHE A 38 7.23 0.11 5.62
N LYS A 39 6.09 0.26 6.30
CA LYS A 39 6.00 0.13 7.77
C LYS A 39 6.13 -1.30 8.28
N THR A 40 5.94 -2.29 7.42
CA THR A 40 6.20 -3.71 7.72
C THR A 40 7.50 -4.21 7.10
N GLU A 41 8.40 -3.30 6.69
CA GLU A 41 9.72 -3.60 6.10
C GLU A 41 9.66 -4.44 4.79
N ALA A 42 8.49 -4.50 4.16
CA ALA A 42 8.23 -5.19 2.91
C ALA A 42 8.62 -4.30 1.71
N PHE A 43 9.88 -3.85 1.67
CA PHE A 43 10.32 -2.75 0.80
C PHE A 43 10.14 -3.00 -0.70
N GLY A 44 10.31 -4.24 -1.18
CA GLY A 44 10.09 -4.57 -2.59
C GLY A 44 8.65 -4.34 -3.04
N TYR A 45 7.69 -4.72 -2.20
CA TYR A 45 6.27 -4.46 -2.44
C TYR A 45 5.94 -2.97 -2.34
N ALA A 46 6.56 -2.26 -1.39
CA ALA A 46 6.40 -0.82 -1.25
C ALA A 46 6.85 -0.07 -2.53
N ILE A 47 8.02 -0.41 -3.08
CA ILE A 47 8.54 0.21 -4.32
C ILE A 47 7.61 -0.09 -5.49
N THR A 48 7.17 -1.35 -5.62
CA THR A 48 6.27 -1.76 -6.71
C THR A 48 4.96 -0.97 -6.71
N ASP A 49 4.34 -0.81 -5.54
CA ASP A 49 3.12 -0.03 -5.39
C ASP A 49 3.37 1.48 -5.58
N ALA A 50 4.49 2.02 -5.11
CA ALA A 50 4.85 3.43 -5.34
C ALA A 50 5.02 3.73 -6.84
N ASP A 51 5.74 2.87 -7.57
CA ASP A 51 5.90 2.99 -9.02
C ASP A 51 4.56 2.91 -9.74
N LYS A 52 3.65 2.04 -9.29
CA LYS A 52 2.31 1.94 -9.86
C LYS A 52 1.48 3.18 -9.57
N ALA A 53 1.57 3.76 -8.36
CA ALA A 53 0.90 5.00 -8.01
C ALA A 53 1.37 6.15 -8.90
N ILE A 54 2.68 6.35 -9.06
CA ILE A 54 3.28 7.39 -9.92
C ILE A 54 2.87 7.22 -11.39
N LYS A 55 2.80 5.98 -11.88
CA LYS A 55 2.34 5.68 -13.25
C LYS A 55 0.86 6.02 -13.48
N LEU A 56 0.03 5.91 -12.44
CA LEU A 56 -1.40 6.24 -12.52
C LEU A 56 -1.65 7.74 -12.34
N ASP A 57 -0.93 8.36 -11.41
CA ASP A 57 -0.99 9.79 -11.12
C ASP A 57 0.43 10.30 -10.79
N PRO A 58 1.09 10.99 -11.72
CA PRO A 58 2.44 11.52 -11.54
C PRO A 58 2.47 12.92 -10.89
N SER A 59 1.31 13.50 -10.55
CA SER A 59 1.17 14.92 -10.18
C SER A 59 1.18 15.22 -8.68
#